data_AF-A0A2M7X236-F1
#
_entry.id   AF-A0A2M7X236-F1
#
_cell.length_a   1.000
_cell.length_b   1.000
_cell.length_c   1.000
_cell.angle_alpha   90.00
_cell.angle_beta   90.00
_cell.angle_gamma   90.00
#
_symmetry.space_group_name_H-M   'P 1'
#
loop_
_entity.id
_entity.type
_entity.pdbx_description
1 polymer ?
#
loop_
_entity_poly.entity_id
_entity_poly.type
_entity_poly.pdbx_seq_one_letter_code
_entity_poly.pdbx_strand_id
1 'polypeptide(L)'
;MASSSYIVIDHHDKVSLKSHPDNFLIDSQSGYGIDIIRKLISWSQTKPFSRTFKVVVIAQANTIGVEAQNALLKTLEEPSPHTTLILTTPQETMLLPTIISRCQRINSLEDIPQNTPWSKEIIITTDSKSYSEFPIITSQKTALHAAESLAKTDRSMMVDSLEEWGTTLSKNNTNTKSSTLKQLIETKKHIAANGNIQLNLEILFLHIAQNAKELKLT
;
A
#
# COMPACT_ATOMS: atom_id res chain seq x y z
N MET A 1 -16.64 23.10 -4.14
CA MET A 1 -15.47 22.23 -4.38
C MET A 1 -15.92 21.18 -5.37
N ALA A 2 -15.20 20.98 -6.47
CA ALA A 2 -15.60 20.04 -7.50
C ALA A 2 -15.48 18.60 -6.99
N SER A 3 -16.48 17.78 -7.28
CA SER A 3 -16.47 16.34 -7.07
C SER A 3 -15.60 15.69 -8.11
N SER A 4 -14.85 14.67 -7.69
CA SER A 4 -13.88 14.03 -8.57
C SER A 4 -13.84 12.52 -8.30
N SER A 5 -13.62 11.76 -9.36
CA SER A 5 -13.36 10.32 -9.32
C SER A 5 -11.88 10.09 -9.63
N TYR A 6 -11.18 9.41 -8.72
CA TYR A 6 -9.75 9.13 -8.81
C TYR A 6 -9.50 7.62 -8.91
N ILE A 7 -8.59 7.24 -9.80
CA ILE A 7 -7.92 5.93 -9.76
C ILE A 7 -6.53 6.17 -9.21
N VAL A 8 -6.20 5.44 -8.17
CA VAL A 8 -4.90 5.43 -7.54
C VAL A 8 -4.25 4.09 -7.85
N ILE A 9 -3.13 4.13 -8.57
CA ILE A 9 -2.41 2.94 -8.98
C ILE A 9 -1.40 2.64 -7.88
N ASP A 10 -1.85 1.94 -6.86
CA ASP A 10 -1.05 1.64 -5.68
C ASP A 10 -0.94 0.14 -5.48
N HIS A 11 0.31 -0.32 -5.38
CA HIS A 11 0.67 -1.72 -5.40
C HIS A 11 0.80 -2.31 -4.00
N HIS A 12 0.84 -1.49 -2.93
CA HIS A 12 1.22 -1.95 -1.59
C HIS A 12 0.49 -1.30 -0.42
N ASP A 13 -0.27 -0.22 -0.61
CA ASP A 13 -0.89 0.44 0.54
C ASP A 13 -2.23 -0.18 0.94
N LYS A 14 -2.29 -0.60 2.21
CA LYS A 14 -3.56 -0.89 2.86
C LYS A 14 -4.22 0.42 3.21
N VAL A 15 -5.28 0.71 2.47
CA VAL A 15 -6.08 1.91 2.69
C VAL A 15 -7.12 1.63 3.75
N SER A 16 -7.18 2.50 4.75
CA SER A 16 -8.28 2.55 5.71
C SER A 16 -8.89 3.95 5.73
N LEU A 17 -10.14 4.03 6.17
CA LEU A 17 -10.82 5.31 6.38
C LEU A 17 -11.06 5.49 7.88
N LYS A 18 -11.01 6.74 8.34
CA LYS A 18 -11.50 7.09 9.68
C LYS A 18 -12.94 6.61 9.83
N SER A 19 -13.27 6.05 10.99
CA SER A 19 -14.66 5.66 11.29
C SER A 19 -15.56 6.89 11.31
N HIS A 20 -16.42 7.02 10.29
CA HIS A 20 -17.33 8.15 10.14
C HIS A 20 -18.50 7.79 9.22
N PRO A 21 -19.75 8.26 9.48
CA PRO A 21 -20.92 7.95 8.65
C PRO A 21 -20.86 8.48 7.20
N ASP A 22 -19.96 9.43 6.93
CA ASP A 22 -19.68 9.99 5.59
C ASP A 22 -18.48 9.34 4.88
N ASN A 23 -17.95 8.26 5.45
CA ASN A 23 -16.87 7.47 4.87
C ASN A 23 -17.39 6.06 4.52
N PHE A 24 -17.05 5.54 3.35
CA PHE A 24 -17.42 4.19 2.92
C PHE A 24 -16.20 3.48 2.34
N LEU A 25 -15.78 2.38 2.96
CA LEU A 25 -14.67 1.55 2.50
C LEU A 25 -15.21 0.21 2.00
N ILE A 26 -14.78 -0.18 0.80
CA ILE A 26 -14.84 -1.56 0.31
C ILE A 26 -13.43 -2.12 0.30
N ASP A 27 -13.22 -3.19 1.04
CA ASP A 27 -11.99 -3.98 1.16
C ASP A 27 -12.30 -5.47 1.33
N SER A 28 -11.27 -6.28 1.56
CA SER A 28 -11.39 -7.73 1.76
C SER A 28 -12.22 -8.12 2.99
N GLN A 29 -12.38 -7.25 3.99
CA GLN A 29 -13.20 -7.52 5.17
C GLN A 29 -14.68 -7.28 4.89
N SER A 30 -14.99 -6.22 4.14
CA SER A 30 -16.35 -5.90 3.73
C SER A 30 -16.87 -6.81 2.61
N GLY A 31 -15.98 -7.29 1.73
CA GLY A 31 -16.27 -8.13 0.58
C GLY A 31 -16.45 -7.36 -0.73
N TYR A 32 -16.32 -8.08 -1.86
CA TYR A 32 -16.31 -7.51 -3.21
C TYR A 32 -17.56 -7.84 -4.06
N GLY A 33 -18.62 -8.31 -3.40
CA GLY A 33 -19.87 -8.71 -4.06
C GLY A 33 -20.60 -7.53 -4.71
N ILE A 34 -21.34 -7.81 -5.79
CA ILE A 34 -22.09 -6.79 -6.52
C ILE A 34 -23.13 -6.05 -5.65
N ASP A 35 -23.75 -6.74 -4.70
CA ASP A 35 -24.76 -6.13 -3.82
C ASP A 35 -24.15 -5.02 -2.94
N ILE A 36 -22.89 -5.20 -2.51
CA ILE A 36 -22.15 -4.19 -1.74
C ILE A 36 -21.88 -2.97 -2.62
N ILE A 37 -21.51 -3.19 -3.88
CA ILE A 37 -21.26 -2.12 -4.85
C ILE A 37 -22.55 -1.33 -5.15
N ARG A 38 -23.68 -2.02 -5.33
CA ARG A 38 -25.00 -1.36 -5.50
C ARG A 38 -25.39 -0.56 -4.26
N LYS A 39 -25.11 -1.08 -3.06
CA LYS A 39 -25.32 -0.36 -1.80
C LYS A 39 -24.46 0.89 -1.71
N LEU A 40 -23.17 0.80 -2.07
CA LEU A 40 -22.26 1.94 -2.15
C LEU A 40 -22.77 3.00 -3.13
N ILE A 41 -23.21 2.61 -4.32
CA ILE A 41 -23.76 3.53 -5.33
C ILE A 41 -24.98 4.25 -4.79
N SER A 42 -25.89 3.54 -4.11
CA SER A 42 -27.09 4.17 -3.52
C SER A 42 -26.71 5.13 -2.39
N TRP A 43 -25.77 4.73 -1.53
CA TRP A 43 -25.28 5.55 -0.42
C TRP A 43 -24.55 6.81 -0.91
N SER A 44 -23.77 6.71 -1.99
CA SER A 44 -22.95 7.79 -2.54
C SER A 44 -23.78 8.93 -3.15
N GLN A 45 -25.02 8.65 -3.53
CA GLN A 45 -25.97 9.63 -4.07
C GLN A 45 -26.68 10.45 -2.98
N THR A 46 -26.72 9.96 -1.74
CA THR A 46 -27.36 10.69 -0.65
C THR A 46 -26.49 11.85 -0.15
N LYS A 47 -27.08 12.86 0.49
CA LYS A 47 -26.33 13.98 1.08
C LYS A 47 -25.40 13.51 2.22
N PRO A 48 -24.27 14.19 2.45
CA PRO A 48 -23.48 14.00 3.67
C PRO A 48 -24.32 14.20 4.92
N PHE A 49 -24.01 13.43 5.96
CA PHE A 49 -24.69 13.47 7.25
C PHE A 49 -24.26 14.69 8.08
N SER A 50 -22.94 14.90 8.22
CA SER A 50 -22.41 15.98 9.06
C SER A 50 -21.32 16.81 8.38
N ARG A 51 -20.76 16.33 7.27
CA ARG A 51 -19.68 17.01 6.53
C ARG A 51 -20.19 17.73 5.29
N THR A 52 -19.29 18.43 4.60
CA THR A 52 -19.57 18.99 3.26
C THR A 52 -19.24 18.01 2.14
N PHE A 53 -18.66 16.86 2.48
CA PHE A 53 -18.20 15.84 1.55
C PHE A 53 -18.37 14.42 2.11
N LYS A 54 -18.31 13.44 1.23
CA LYS A 54 -18.25 12.00 1.46
C LYS A 54 -17.03 11.41 0.77
N VAL A 55 -16.46 10.39 1.39
CA VAL A 55 -15.30 9.67 0.85
C VAL A 55 -15.66 8.22 0.64
N VAL A 56 -15.47 7.74 -0.59
CA VAL A 56 -15.64 6.35 -0.97
C VAL A 56 -14.29 5.81 -1.41
N VAL A 57 -13.86 4.71 -0.79
CA VAL A 57 -12.67 3.97 -1.22
C VAL A 57 -13.08 2.56 -1.60
N ILE A 58 -12.73 2.14 -2.81
CA ILE A 58 -12.79 0.75 -3.28
C ILE A 58 -11.35 0.24 -3.36
N ALA A 59 -10.92 -0.46 -2.32
CA ALA A 59 -9.58 -1.02 -2.22
C ALA A 59 -9.46 -2.28 -3.08
N GLN A 60 -8.37 -2.41 -3.84
CA GLN A 60 -8.16 -3.51 -4.78
C GLN A 60 -9.34 -3.66 -5.77
N ALA A 61 -9.71 -2.59 -6.46
CA ALA A 61 -10.81 -2.56 -7.42
C ALA A 61 -10.65 -3.56 -8.59
N ASN A 62 -9.47 -4.13 -8.80
CA ASN A 62 -9.29 -5.28 -9.70
C ASN A 62 -10.02 -6.56 -9.22
N THR A 63 -10.34 -6.65 -7.93
CA THR A 63 -11.00 -7.82 -7.32
C THR A 63 -12.52 -7.82 -7.48
N ILE A 64 -13.13 -6.66 -7.78
CA ILE A 64 -14.57 -6.60 -8.06
C ILE A 64 -14.88 -7.16 -9.45
N GLY A 65 -15.95 -7.94 -9.54
CA GLY A 65 -16.36 -8.57 -10.79
C GLY A 65 -16.74 -7.57 -11.89
N VAL A 66 -16.72 -8.02 -13.14
CA VAL A 66 -17.03 -7.19 -14.32
C VAL A 66 -18.41 -6.54 -14.22
N GLU A 67 -19.41 -7.24 -13.69
CA GLU A 67 -20.75 -6.69 -13.49
C GLU A 67 -20.75 -5.51 -12.50
N ALA A 68 -19.98 -5.62 -11.41
CA ALA A 68 -19.82 -4.54 -10.43
C ALA A 68 -19.05 -3.34 -11.03
N GLN A 69 -18.00 -3.59 -11.81
CA GLN A 69 -17.30 -2.51 -12.52
C GLN A 69 -18.25 -1.78 -13.48
N ASN A 70 -19.05 -2.50 -14.27
CA ASN A 70 -20.04 -1.88 -15.15
C ASN A 70 -21.09 -1.06 -14.37
N ALA A 71 -21.53 -1.53 -13.21
CA ALA A 71 -22.47 -0.79 -12.36
C ALA A 71 -21.90 0.55 -11.86
N LEU A 72 -20.57 0.65 -11.66
CA LEU A 72 -19.92 1.88 -11.22
C LEU A 72 -19.84 2.97 -12.29
N LEU A 73 -19.92 2.61 -13.59
CA LEU A 73 -19.65 3.53 -14.70
C LEU A 73 -20.42 4.84 -14.61
N LYS A 74 -21.73 4.78 -14.36
CA LYS A 74 -22.57 5.98 -14.23
C LYS A 74 -22.17 6.86 -13.06
N THR A 75 -21.78 6.24 -11.95
CA THR A 75 -21.36 6.96 -10.73
C THR A 75 -19.99 7.62 -10.90
N LEU A 76 -19.11 7.02 -11.70
CA LEU A 76 -17.78 7.58 -11.98
C LEU A 76 -17.83 8.72 -12.98
N GLU A 77 -18.75 8.65 -13.95
CA GLU A 77 -18.98 9.68 -14.97
C GLU A 77 -19.61 10.94 -14.38
N GLU A 78 -20.59 10.77 -13.49
CA GLU A 78 -21.31 11.87 -12.84
C GLU A 78 -21.33 11.64 -11.32
N PRO A 79 -20.19 11.81 -10.63
CA PRO A 79 -20.15 11.68 -9.18
C PRO A 79 -21.03 12.76 -8.53
N SER A 80 -21.67 12.41 -7.42
CA SER A 80 -22.46 13.35 -6.63
C SER A 80 -21.63 14.58 -6.24
N PRO A 81 -22.20 15.81 -6.22
CA PRO A 81 -21.51 17.07 -5.87
C PRO A 81 -20.69 17.05 -4.57
N HIS A 82 -20.98 16.11 -3.68
CA HIS A 82 -20.33 15.97 -2.38
C HIS A 82 -19.56 14.68 -2.22
N THR A 83 -19.45 13.83 -3.24
CA THR A 83 -18.81 12.52 -3.10
C THR A 83 -17.53 12.45 -3.90
N THR A 84 -16.45 12.03 -3.23
CA THR A 84 -15.19 11.66 -3.87
C THR A 84 -15.10 10.14 -3.92
N LEU A 85 -14.85 9.59 -5.11
CA LEU A 85 -14.60 8.16 -5.31
C LEU A 85 -13.11 7.91 -5.54
N ILE A 86 -12.58 6.89 -4.87
CA ILE A 86 -11.17 6.50 -4.94
C ILE A 86 -11.13 4.99 -5.18
N LEU A 87 -10.49 4.58 -6.27
CA LEU A 87 -10.28 3.17 -6.58
C LEU A 87 -8.80 2.90 -6.44
N THR A 88 -8.40 1.92 -5.62
CA THR A 88 -7.01 1.46 -5.61
C THR A 88 -6.88 0.16 -6.39
N THR A 89 -5.81 0.00 -7.16
CA THR A 89 -5.51 -1.24 -7.88
C THR A 89 -4.01 -1.42 -8.00
N PRO A 90 -3.48 -2.65 -7.85
CA PRO A 90 -2.06 -2.92 -8.09
C PRO A 90 -1.68 -2.72 -9.57
N GLN A 91 -2.62 -2.94 -10.48
CA GLN A 91 -2.41 -2.74 -11.91
C GLN A 91 -3.66 -2.17 -12.57
N GLU A 92 -3.53 -1.02 -13.24
CA GLU A 92 -4.69 -0.38 -13.89
C GLU A 92 -5.29 -1.23 -15.01
N THR A 93 -4.48 -2.03 -15.72
CA THR A 93 -4.93 -2.85 -16.85
C THR A 93 -5.86 -4.00 -16.44
N MET A 94 -6.00 -4.27 -15.13
CA MET A 94 -6.98 -5.22 -14.61
C MET A 94 -8.39 -4.61 -14.47
N LEU A 95 -8.52 -3.29 -14.60
CA LEU A 95 -9.81 -2.61 -14.65
C LEU A 95 -10.32 -2.52 -16.08
N LEU A 96 -11.64 -2.40 -16.24
CA LEU A 96 -12.22 -2.13 -17.56
C LEU A 96 -11.68 -0.80 -18.13
N PRO A 97 -11.32 -0.75 -19.42
CA PRO A 97 -10.88 0.50 -20.06
C PRO A 97 -11.87 1.66 -19.88
N THR A 98 -13.17 1.36 -19.78
CA THR A 98 -14.24 2.32 -19.54
C THR A 98 -14.18 2.95 -18.14
N ILE A 99 -13.71 2.22 -17.12
CA ILE A 99 -13.43 2.72 -15.78
C ILE A 99 -12.22 3.66 -15.84
N ILE A 100 -11.14 3.18 -16.44
CA ILE A 100 -9.87 3.92 -16.55
C ILE A 100 -10.09 5.27 -17.24
N SER A 101 -10.89 5.30 -18.31
CA SER A 101 -11.19 6.53 -19.07
C SER A 101 -11.96 7.60 -18.30
N ARG A 102 -12.68 7.23 -17.24
CA ARG A 102 -13.56 8.13 -16.44
C ARG A 102 -12.93 8.63 -15.16
N CYS A 103 -11.72 8.17 -14.85
CA CYS A 103 -11.05 8.51 -13.61
C CYS A 103 -9.75 9.26 -13.89
N GLN A 104 -9.43 10.19 -13.00
CA GLN A 104 -8.12 10.80 -12.98
C GLN A 104 -7.11 9.81 -12.39
N ARG A 105 -6.01 9.58 -13.10
CA ARG A 105 -4.91 8.73 -12.63
C ARG A 105 -4.04 9.48 -11.63
N ILE A 106 -3.69 8.80 -10.56
CA ILE A 106 -2.74 9.25 -9.54
C ILE A 106 -1.83 8.07 -9.21
N ASN A 107 -0.53 8.32 -9.03
CA ASN A 107 0.46 7.27 -8.78
C ASN A 107 0.42 6.78 -7.32
N SER A 108 0.23 7.68 -6.36
CA SER A 108 0.09 7.30 -4.94
C SER A 108 -0.99 8.14 -4.26
N LEU A 109 -1.58 7.59 -3.19
CA LEU A 109 -2.50 8.35 -2.33
C LEU A 109 -1.80 9.56 -1.69
N GLU A 110 -0.47 9.53 -1.55
CA GLU A 110 0.34 10.64 -1.05
C GLU A 110 0.36 11.84 -2.01
N ASP A 111 0.17 11.60 -3.31
CA ASP A 111 0.16 12.63 -4.36
C ASP A 111 -1.14 13.45 -4.37
N ILE A 112 -2.14 13.04 -3.59
CA ILE A 112 -3.40 13.76 -3.47
C ILE A 112 -3.14 15.14 -2.86
N PRO A 113 -3.64 16.24 -3.48
CA PRO A 113 -3.41 17.57 -2.95
C PRO A 113 -3.89 17.73 -1.51
N GLN A 114 -2.96 18.08 -0.61
CA GLN A 114 -3.21 18.23 0.83
C GLN A 114 -4.23 19.34 1.17
N ASN A 115 -4.53 20.23 0.22
CA ASN A 115 -5.55 21.26 0.34
C ASN A 115 -6.98 20.74 0.09
N THR A 116 -7.17 19.44 -0.13
CA THR A 116 -8.48 18.83 -0.22
C THR A 116 -8.97 18.41 1.18
N PRO A 117 -10.13 18.88 1.67
CA PRO A 117 -10.61 18.54 3.02
C PRO A 117 -10.78 17.03 3.24
N TRP A 118 -11.10 16.29 2.18
CA TRP A 118 -11.35 14.86 2.23
C TRP A 118 -10.09 13.99 2.36
N SER A 119 -8.91 14.48 1.96
CA SER A 119 -7.67 13.69 2.03
C SER A 119 -7.31 13.27 3.45
N LYS A 120 -7.66 14.11 4.44
CA LYS A 120 -7.42 13.85 5.88
C LYS A 120 -8.19 12.67 6.45
N GLU A 121 -9.16 12.15 5.71
CA GLU A 121 -9.97 10.99 6.11
C GLU A 121 -9.34 9.66 5.72
N ILE A 122 -8.41 9.70 4.76
CA ILE A 122 -7.68 8.54 4.28
C ILE A 122 -6.53 8.29 5.25
N ILE A 123 -6.52 7.08 5.80
CA ILE A 123 -5.43 6.57 6.60
C ILE A 123 -4.72 5.54 5.73
N ILE A 124 -3.57 5.94 5.21
CA ILE A 124 -2.67 5.04 4.50
C ILE A 124 -1.89 4.29 5.56
N THR A 125 -2.18 3.00 5.72
CA THR A 125 -1.30 2.10 6.45
C THR A 125 -0.42 1.42 5.43
N THR A 126 0.85 1.78 5.41
CA THR A 126 1.88 1.13 4.60
C THR A 126 2.09 -0.28 5.17
N ASP A 127 1.20 -1.22 4.85
CA ASP A 127 1.40 -2.65 5.13
C ASP A 127 2.45 -3.14 4.13
N SER A 128 3.70 -3.17 4.58
CA SER A 128 4.88 -3.66 3.86
C SER A 128 5.13 -2.98 2.51
N LYS A 129 6.04 -1.99 2.51
CA LYS A 129 6.88 -1.76 1.33
C LYS A 129 7.29 -3.12 0.78
N SER A 130 7.01 -3.38 -0.49
CA SER A 130 7.76 -4.40 -1.22
C SER A 130 9.22 -4.07 -0.99
N TYR A 131 9.91 -4.93 -0.25
CA TYR A 131 11.31 -4.77 0.08
C TYR A 131 12.17 -5.18 -1.12
N SER A 132 11.72 -4.86 -2.35
CA SER A 132 12.51 -5.08 -3.56
C SER A 132 13.78 -4.23 -3.57
N GLU A 133 13.72 -3.07 -2.90
CA GLU A 133 14.89 -2.21 -2.70
C GLU A 133 15.52 -2.44 -1.32
N PHE A 134 16.86 -2.38 -1.28
CA PHE A 134 17.60 -2.50 -0.04
C PHE A 134 17.24 -1.36 0.93
N PRO A 135 16.94 -1.65 2.21
CA PRO A 135 16.37 -0.68 3.12
C PRO A 135 17.38 0.38 3.55
N ILE A 136 16.98 1.64 3.47
CA ILE A 136 17.75 2.78 4.00
C ILE A 136 17.40 2.95 5.48
N ILE A 137 18.27 2.46 6.36
CA ILE A 137 18.07 2.50 7.81
C ILE A 137 19.11 3.42 8.44
N THR A 138 18.66 4.51 9.04
CA THR A 138 19.53 5.56 9.58
C THR A 138 19.51 5.67 11.10
N SER A 139 18.63 4.90 11.76
CA SER A 139 18.48 4.92 13.21
C SER A 139 18.05 3.56 13.78
N GLN A 140 18.33 3.33 15.05
CA GLN A 140 17.86 2.16 15.80
C GLN A 140 16.33 2.05 15.80
N LYS A 141 15.62 3.17 15.92
CA LYS A 141 14.15 3.20 15.90
C LYS A 141 13.61 2.73 14.54
N THR A 142 14.20 3.22 13.44
CA THR A 142 13.82 2.81 12.08
C THR A 142 14.16 1.35 11.81
N ALA A 143 15.27 0.85 12.36
CA ALA A 143 15.68 -0.55 12.25
C ALA A 143 14.64 -1.50 12.85
N LEU A 144 14.20 -1.23 14.08
CA LEU A 144 13.22 -2.06 14.78
C LEU A 144 11.86 -2.04 14.08
N HIS A 145 11.42 -0.88 13.63
CA HIS A 145 10.17 -0.77 12.87
C HIS A 145 10.24 -1.56 11.55
N ALA A 146 11.36 -1.49 10.83
CA ALA A 146 11.52 -2.23 9.57
C ALA A 146 11.56 -3.76 9.81
N ALA A 147 12.22 -4.21 10.89
CA ALA A 147 12.21 -5.60 11.31
C ALA A 147 10.79 -6.11 11.62
N GLU A 148 10.03 -5.35 12.41
CA GLU A 148 8.64 -5.67 12.74
C GLU A 148 7.75 -5.70 11.49
N SER A 149 7.91 -4.73 10.58
CA SER A 149 7.17 -4.69 9.31
C SER A 149 7.47 -5.89 8.42
N LEU A 150 8.75 -6.28 8.29
CA LEU A 150 9.13 -7.46 7.51
C LEU A 150 8.66 -8.75 8.20
N ALA A 151 8.75 -8.85 9.52
CA ALA A 151 8.31 -10.03 10.27
C ALA A 151 6.81 -10.34 10.13
N LYS A 152 6.00 -9.32 9.83
CA LYS A 152 4.56 -9.45 9.60
C LYS A 152 4.19 -9.91 8.19
N THR A 153 5.14 -9.97 7.25
CA THR A 153 4.87 -10.44 5.88
C THR A 153 4.88 -11.96 5.79
N ASP A 154 4.39 -12.48 4.65
CA ASP A 154 4.51 -13.90 4.34
C ASP A 154 5.97 -14.33 4.28
N ARG A 155 6.24 -15.52 4.83
CA ARG A 155 7.59 -16.09 4.90
C ARG A 155 8.27 -16.19 3.53
N SER A 156 7.52 -16.49 2.47
CA SER A 156 8.04 -16.51 1.10
C SER A 156 8.55 -15.13 0.71
N MET A 157 7.72 -14.10 0.87
CA MET A 157 8.07 -12.71 0.51
C MET A 157 9.27 -12.20 1.30
N MET A 158 9.40 -12.60 2.56
CA MET A 158 10.56 -12.28 3.39
C MET A 158 11.85 -12.90 2.87
N VAL A 159 11.82 -14.19 2.53
CA VAL A 159 12.98 -14.90 1.97
C VAL A 159 13.37 -14.30 0.62
N ASP A 160 12.38 -13.96 -0.21
CA ASP A 160 12.58 -13.33 -1.52
C ASP A 160 13.24 -11.95 -1.37
N SER A 161 12.77 -11.13 -0.41
CA SER A 161 13.35 -9.81 -0.11
C SER A 161 14.81 -9.91 0.34
N LEU A 162 15.13 -10.84 1.24
CA LEU A 162 16.52 -11.08 1.68
C LEU A 162 17.40 -11.50 0.50
N GLU A 163 16.91 -12.36 -0.39
CA GLU A 163 17.64 -12.79 -1.57
C GLU A 163 17.95 -11.64 -2.52
N GLU A 164 16.96 -10.80 -2.84
CA GLU A 164 17.12 -9.64 -3.71
C GLU A 164 18.14 -8.63 -3.17
N TRP A 165 18.09 -8.35 -1.86
CA TRP A 165 19.08 -7.53 -1.17
C TRP A 165 20.49 -8.09 -1.23
N GLY A 166 20.62 -9.41 -1.05
CA GLY A 166 21.90 -10.11 -1.18
C GLY A 166 22.52 -9.91 -2.56
N THR A 167 21.71 -10.04 -3.63
CA THR A 167 22.18 -9.81 -5.00
C THR A 167 22.57 -8.34 -5.23
N THR A 168 21.83 -7.40 -4.66
CA THR A 168 22.12 -5.96 -4.75
C THR A 168 23.44 -5.59 -4.08
N LEU A 169 23.70 -6.13 -2.90
CA LEU A 169 24.96 -5.91 -2.18
C LEU A 169 26.14 -6.60 -2.85
N SER A 170 25.95 -7.80 -3.39
CA SER A 170 27.01 -8.57 -4.05
C SER A 170 27.55 -7.89 -5.33
N LYS A 171 26.75 -7.06 -6.01
CA LYS A 171 27.16 -6.36 -7.23
C LYS A 171 28.14 -5.20 -6.97
N ASN A 172 28.32 -4.76 -5.71
CA ASN A 172 29.16 -3.62 -5.37
C ASN A 172 30.23 -4.01 -4.35
N ASN A 173 31.49 -4.14 -4.78
CA ASN A 173 32.54 -4.82 -4.01
C ASN A 173 33.28 -3.89 -3.03
N THR A 174 32.84 -3.84 -1.75
CA THR A 174 33.56 -3.14 -0.66
C THR A 174 33.61 -4.01 0.61
N ASN A 175 34.64 -3.85 1.44
CA ASN A 175 34.85 -4.68 2.65
C ASN A 175 33.67 -4.64 3.65
N THR A 176 32.98 -3.51 3.79
CA THR A 176 31.81 -3.37 4.68
C THR A 176 30.54 -3.99 4.09
N LYS A 177 30.37 -3.98 2.76
CA LYS A 177 29.29 -4.74 2.11
C LYS A 177 29.44 -6.25 2.36
N SER A 178 30.67 -6.73 2.60
CA SER A 178 30.94 -8.13 2.95
C SER A 178 30.37 -8.53 4.31
N SER A 179 30.43 -7.68 5.34
CA SER A 179 29.88 -8.02 6.67
C SER A 179 28.34 -8.02 6.66
N THR A 180 27.73 -7.01 6.03
CA THR A 180 26.26 -6.94 5.90
C THR A 180 25.72 -8.09 5.04
N LEU A 181 26.41 -8.43 3.95
CA LEU A 181 26.05 -9.58 3.12
C LEU A 181 26.14 -10.90 3.90
N LYS A 182 27.18 -11.09 4.72
CA LYS A 182 27.28 -12.26 5.60
C LYS A 182 26.12 -12.33 6.59
N GLN A 183 25.80 -11.22 7.23
CA GLN A 183 24.70 -11.13 8.20
C GLN A 183 23.36 -11.46 7.55
N LEU A 184 23.16 -11.03 6.31
CA LEU A 184 21.96 -11.29 5.53
C LEU A 184 21.82 -12.78 5.18
N ILE A 185 22.91 -13.42 4.72
CA ILE A 185 22.92 -14.86 4.40
C ILE A 185 22.66 -15.69 5.66
N GLU A 186 23.26 -15.32 6.78
CA GLU A 186 23.04 -15.97 8.07
C GLU A 186 21.58 -15.83 8.51
N THR A 187 21.01 -14.63 8.43
CA THR A 187 19.60 -14.36 8.74
C THR A 187 18.66 -15.21 7.89
N LYS A 188 18.90 -15.31 6.58
CA LYS A 188 18.13 -16.18 5.66
C LYS A 188 18.17 -17.64 6.11
N LYS A 189 19.36 -18.14 6.47
CA LYS A 189 19.55 -19.51 6.95
C LYS A 189 18.78 -19.77 8.26
N HIS A 190 18.81 -18.84 9.21
CA HIS A 190 18.07 -18.97 10.46
C HIS A 190 16.55 -18.95 10.25
N ILE A 191 16.05 -18.09 9.38
CA ILE A 191 14.62 -18.04 9.04
C ILE A 191 14.15 -19.34 8.37
N ALA A 192 14.97 -19.91 7.47
CA ALA A 192 14.69 -21.19 6.83
C ALA A 192 14.72 -22.37 7.82
N ALA A 193 15.57 -22.31 8.84
CA ALA A 193 15.70 -23.32 9.89
C ALA A 193 14.65 -23.20 11.03
N ASN A 194 13.56 -22.42 10.84
CA ASN A 194 12.55 -22.13 11.87
C ASN A 194 13.08 -21.39 13.11
N GLY A 195 14.13 -20.59 12.96
CA GLY A 195 14.57 -19.66 14.01
C GLY A 195 13.53 -18.57 14.31
N ASN A 196 13.68 -17.89 15.45
CA ASN A 196 12.82 -16.76 15.82
C ASN A 196 12.98 -15.61 14.80
N ILE A 197 12.01 -15.48 13.91
CA ILE A 197 12.03 -14.56 12.76
C ILE A 197 12.23 -13.11 13.22
N GLN A 198 11.45 -12.65 14.19
CA GLN A 198 11.51 -11.28 14.70
C GLN A 198 12.92 -10.94 15.21
N LEU A 199 13.49 -11.80 16.06
CA LEU A 199 14.81 -11.59 16.64
C LEU A 199 15.91 -11.54 15.55
N ASN A 200 15.86 -12.44 14.58
CA ASN A 200 16.84 -12.49 13.49
C ASN A 200 16.76 -11.24 12.60
N LEU A 201 15.55 -10.77 12.31
CA LEU A 201 15.35 -9.53 11.56
C LEU A 201 15.82 -8.30 12.35
N GLU A 202 15.54 -8.21 13.64
CA GLU A 202 16.04 -7.11 14.47
C GLU A 202 17.57 -7.04 14.47
N ILE A 203 18.26 -8.17 14.61
CA ILE A 203 19.72 -8.25 14.53
C ILE A 203 20.21 -7.76 13.17
N LEU A 204 19.59 -8.21 12.08
CA LEU A 204 19.95 -7.79 10.72
C LEU A 204 19.78 -6.28 10.55
N PHE A 205 18.61 -5.74 10.89
CA PHE A 205 18.30 -4.32 10.67
C PHE A 205 19.16 -3.40 11.55
N LEU A 206 19.49 -3.82 12.78
CA LEU A 206 20.42 -3.08 13.63
C LEU A 206 21.84 -3.08 13.05
N HIS A 207 22.29 -4.20 12.49
CA HIS A 207 23.56 -4.29 11.79
C HIS A 207 23.58 -3.37 10.56
N ILE A 208 22.50 -3.32 9.76
CA ILE A 208 22.37 -2.41 8.62
C ILE A 208 22.46 -0.95 9.09
N ALA A 209 21.75 -0.59 10.16
CA ALA A 209 21.75 0.77 10.71
C ALA A 209 23.15 1.24 11.16
N GLN A 210 23.91 0.34 11.80
CA GLN A 210 25.28 0.63 12.24
C GLN A 210 26.23 0.88 11.07
N ASN A 211 26.01 0.22 9.93
CA ASN A 211 26.85 0.31 8.74
C ASN A 211 26.31 1.30 7.69
N ALA A 212 25.23 2.04 7.98
CA ALA A 212 24.50 2.87 7.04
C ALA A 212 25.37 3.93 6.31
N LYS A 213 26.36 4.51 7.00
CA LYS A 213 27.29 5.51 6.43
C LYS A 213 28.18 4.97 5.33
N GLU A 214 28.44 3.66 5.34
CA GLU A 214 29.37 2.97 4.44
C GLU A 214 28.64 2.19 3.35
N LEU A 215 27.36 1.87 3.58
CA LEU A 215 26.52 1.18 2.60
C LEU A 215 26.17 2.05 1.38
N LYS A 216 26.30 3.40 1.47
CA LYS A 216 26.06 4.43 0.42
C LYS A 216 25.58 3.80 -0.90
N LEU A 217 24.30 3.47 -0.92
CA LEU A 217 23.59 3.09 -2.13
C LEU A 217 23.23 4.42 -2.80
N THR A 218 24.17 4.97 -3.56
CA THR A 218 23.91 6.05 -4.52
C THR A 218 23.24 5.49 -5.76
#